data_AF-A0A1X7SZ48-F1
#
_entry.id   AF-A0A1X7SZ48-F1
#
_cell.length_a   1.000
_cell.length_b   1.000
_cell.length_c   1.000
_cell.angle_alpha   90.00
_cell.angle_beta   90.00
_cell.angle_gamma   90.00
#
_symmetry.space_group_name_H-M   'P 1'
#
loop_
_entity.id
_entity.type
_entity.pdbx_description
1 polymer ?
#
loop_
_entity_poly.entity_id
_entity_poly.type
_entity_poly.pdbx_seq_one_letter_code
_entity_poly.pdbx_strand_id
1 'polypeptide(L)' 'LRDSVAIIKTLDALLNNESIGKEILEEHPDDEKMHDFCDGSVFETHSLFSVDKKELQIVAYYDELEITNPL' A
#
# COMPACT_ATOMS: atom_id res chain seq x y z
N LEU A 1 -16.04 -10.42 9.39
CA LEU A 1 -15.10 -10.85 10.47
C LEU A 1 -14.26 -12.06 10.09
N ARG A 2 -14.75 -13.02 9.28
CA ARG A 2 -13.95 -14.18 8.83
C ARG A 2 -12.87 -13.79 7.81
N ASP A 3 -13.14 -12.79 6.98
CA ASP A 3 -12.22 -12.33 5.91
C ASP A 3 -11.05 -11.49 6.44
N SER A 4 -11.24 -10.77 7.55
CA SER A 4 -10.20 -9.98 8.22
C SER A 4 -9.02 -10.84 8.71
N VAL A 5 -9.27 -12.12 9.01
CA VAL A 5 -8.23 -13.06 9.42
C VAL A 5 -7.37 -13.51 8.23
N ALA A 6 -7.94 -13.55 7.03
CA ALA A 6 -7.21 -13.95 5.83
C ALA A 6 -6.22 -12.85 5.41
N ILE A 7 -6.65 -11.58 5.38
CA ILE A 7 -5.80 -10.47 4.94
C ILE A 7 -4.60 -10.25 5.88
N ILE A 8 -4.79 -10.37 7.20
CA ILE A 8 -3.69 -10.24 8.17
C ILE A 8 -2.63 -11.34 7.96
N LYS A 9 -3.07 -12.59 7.72
CA LYS A 9 -2.15 -13.69 7.44
C LYS A 9 -1.40 -13.52 6.13
N THR A 10 -2.06 -12.98 5.11
CA THR A 10 -1.41 -12.64 3.84
C THR A 10 -0.37 -11.54 4.05
N LEU A 11 -0.71 -10.47 4.77
CA LEU A 11 0.23 -9.40 5.09
C LEU A 11 1.44 -9.93 5.87
N ASP A 12 1.22 -10.77 6.89
CA ASP A 12 2.30 -11.40 7.64
C ASP A 12 3.21 -12.25 6.74
N ALA A 13 2.64 -13.04 5.82
CA ALA A 13 3.43 -13.82 4.87
C ALA A 13 4.22 -12.94 3.88
N LEU A 14 3.65 -11.83 3.42
CA LEU A 14 4.32 -10.89 2.50
C LEU A 14 5.43 -10.11 3.21
N LEU A 15 5.20 -9.63 4.43
CA LEU A 15 6.19 -8.87 5.19
C LEU A 15 7.37 -9.73 5.69
N ASN A 16 7.15 -11.04 5.87
CA ASN A 16 8.23 -11.98 6.16
C ASN A 16 9.00 -12.45 4.91
N ASN A 17 8.63 -11.98 3.71
CA ASN A 17 9.38 -12.25 2.50
C ASN A 17 10.49 -11.20 2.32
N GLU A 18 11.76 -11.63 2.37
CA GLU A 18 12.91 -10.72 2.28
C GLU A 18 12.93 -9.86 1.01
N SER A 19 12.49 -10.40 -0.13
CA SER A 19 12.48 -9.64 -1.39
C SER A 19 11.45 -8.50 -1.33
N ILE A 20 10.29 -8.76 -0.75
CA ILE A 20 9.23 -7.75 -0.58
C ILE A 20 9.65 -6.72 0.47
N GLY A 21 10.26 -7.18 1.57
CA GLY A 21 10.76 -6.28 2.62
C GLY A 21 11.80 -5.30 2.11
N LYS A 22 12.67 -5.72 1.17
CA LYS A 22 13.63 -4.82 0.52
C LYS A 22 12.94 -3.75 -0.33
N GLU A 23 12.00 -4.14 -1.19
CA GLU A 23 11.26 -3.20 -2.03
C GLU A 23 10.47 -2.15 -1.21
N ILE A 24 9.95 -2.53 -0.04
CA ILE A 24 9.21 -1.59 0.84
C ILE A 24 10.16 -0.58 1.53
N LEU A 25 11.39 -1.00 1.84
CA LEU A 25 12.35 -0.20 2.61
C LEU A 25 13.29 0.62 1.73
N GLU A 26 13.44 0.27 0.46
CA GLU A 26 14.30 0.98 -0.47
C GLU A 26 13.59 2.25 -0.99
N GLU A 27 14.18 3.40 -0.70
CA GLU A 27 13.71 4.67 -1.26
C GLU A 27 13.83 4.62 -2.79
N HIS A 28 12.76 5.01 -3.48
CA HIS A 28 12.80 5.13 -4.93
C HIS A 28 13.61 6.38 -5.32
N PRO A 29 14.56 6.25 -6.26
CA PRO A 29 15.34 7.38 -6.72
C PRO A 29 14.44 8.39 -7.43
N ASP A 30 14.69 9.69 -7.20
CA ASP A 30 14.03 10.78 -7.91
C ASP A 30 14.56 10.86 -9.36
N ASP A 31 14.07 9.95 -10.21
CA ASP A 31 14.57 9.72 -11.57
C ASP A 31 13.64 10.24 -12.68
N GLU A 32 12.87 11.29 -12.36
CA GLU A 32 11.82 11.92 -13.21
C GLU A 32 10.70 10.96 -13.67
N LYS A 33 10.64 9.75 -13.12
CA LYS A 33 9.56 8.79 -13.42
C LYS A 33 8.43 8.92 -12.41
N MET A 34 7.26 8.45 -12.81
CA MET A 34 6.16 8.23 -11.88
C MET A 34 6.50 7.01 -11.02
N HIS A 35 6.46 7.20 -9.70
CA HIS A 35 6.59 6.13 -8.72
C HIS A 35 5.28 5.96 -7.96
N ASP A 36 5.12 4.79 -7.37
CA ASP A 36 4.02 4.54 -6.46
C ASP A 36 4.09 5.50 -5.26
N PHE A 37 2.92 5.78 -4.69
CA PHE A 37 2.79 6.59 -3.49
C PHE A 37 3.53 5.90 -2.31
N CYS A 38 4.73 6.36 -1.96
CA CYS A 38 5.61 5.69 -0.99
C CYS A 38 6.29 6.62 0.04
N ASP A 39 5.96 7.92 0.08
CA ASP A 39 6.68 8.92 0.89
C ASP A 39 6.19 9.05 2.35
N GLY A 40 5.13 8.31 2.71
CA GLY A 40 4.53 8.35 4.05
C GLY A 40 3.82 9.65 4.43
N SER A 41 3.84 10.68 3.58
CA SER A 41 3.36 12.03 3.89
C SER A 41 1.87 12.06 4.27
N VAL A 42 1.05 11.23 3.61
CA VAL A 42 -0.38 11.10 3.91
C VAL A 42 -0.58 10.46 5.28
N PHE A 43 0.20 9.43 5.63
CA PHE A 43 0.11 8.79 6.95
C PHE A 43 0.47 9.79 8.06
N GLU A 44 1.54 10.56 7.87
CA GLU A 44 2.02 11.54 8.86
C GLU A 44 1.06 12.71 9.08
N THR A 45 0.31 13.10 8.06
CA THR A 45 -0.59 14.27 8.12
C THR A 45 -2.04 13.90 8.42
N HIS A 46 -2.43 12.63 8.29
CA HIS A 46 -3.81 12.20 8.46
C HIS A 46 -4.21 12.09 9.93
N SER A 47 -5.28 12.79 10.33
CA SER A 47 -5.73 12.90 11.73
C SER A 47 -6.03 11.58 12.47
N LEU A 48 -6.30 10.48 11.75
CA LEU A 48 -6.45 9.16 12.36
C LEU A 48 -5.09 8.46 12.53
N PHE A 49 -4.29 8.43 11.46
CA PHE A 49 -3.05 7.64 11.39
C PHE A 49 -1.85 8.33 12.04
N SER A 50 -1.84 9.66 12.12
CA SER A 50 -0.74 10.44 12.69
C SER A 50 -0.66 10.35 14.21
N VAL A 51 -1.72 9.88 14.87
CA VAL A 51 -1.82 9.82 16.34
C VAL A 51 -1.27 8.51 16.91
N ASP A 52 -1.61 7.36 16.30
CA ASP A 52 -1.13 6.04 16.72
C ASP A 52 -0.19 5.43 15.68
N LYS A 53 1.09 5.31 16.05
CA LYS A 53 2.15 4.74 15.21
C LYS A 53 2.02 3.24 14.95
N LYS A 54 1.05 2.56 15.56
CA LYS A 54 0.75 1.14 15.31
C LYS A 54 -0.37 0.93 14.30
N GLU A 55 -0.95 2.01 13.77
CA GLU A 55 -1.97 1.90 12.74
C GLU A 55 -1.36 1.57 11.38
N LEU A 56 -2.15 0.85 10.56
CA LEU A 56 -1.79 0.48 9.20
C LEU A 56 -2.81 1.10 8.24
N GLN A 57 -2.32 1.92 7.30
CA GLN A 57 -3.14 2.45 6.22
C GLN A 57 -3.14 1.47 5.03
N ILE A 58 -4.33 1.07 4.57
CA ILE A 58 -4.50 0.26 3.37
C ILE A 58 -5.05 1.16 2.27
N VAL A 59 -4.27 1.39 1.21
CA VAL A 59 -4.69 2.16 0.04
C VAL A 59 -5.19 1.17 -1.02
N ALA A 60 -6.50 1.16 -1.26
CA ALA A 60 -7.12 0.33 -2.28
C ALA A 60 -7.36 1.16 -3.54
N TYR A 61 -6.52 0.96 -4.56
CA TYR A 61 -6.76 1.51 -5.88
C TYR A 61 -7.84 0.69 -6.58
N TYR A 62 -8.86 1.36 -7.10
CA TYR A 62 -9.86 0.74 -7.96
C TYR A 62 -9.47 1.10 -9.40
N ASP A 63 -9.22 0.10 -10.25
CA ASP A 63 -9.07 0.38 -11.68
C ASP A 63 -10.42 0.85 -12.21
N GLU A 64 -10.49 2.09 -12.71
CA GLU A 64 -11.66 2.56 -13.43
C GLU A 64 -11.85 1.72 -14.69
N LEU A 65 -13.05 1.14 -14.79
CA LEU A 65 -13.48 0.16 -15.77
C LEU A 65 -13.25 0.62 -17.22
N GLU A 66 -12.58 -0.23 -18.00
CA GLU A 66 -12.37 -0.07 -19.44
C GLU A 66 -13.71 -0.03 -20.19
N ILE A 67 -14.04 1.09 -20.85
CA ILE A 67 -15.19 1.16 -21.77
C ILE A 67 -14.77 0.51 -23.09
N THR A 68 -15.03 -0.79 -23.23
CA THR A 68 -14.98 -1.43 -24.54
C THR A 68 -16.30 -1.11 -25.25
N ASN A 69 -16.22 -0.65 -26.50
CA ASN A 69 -17.39 -0.50 -27.36
C ASN A 69 -17.89 -1.92 -27.69
N PRO A 70 -19.11 -2.33 -27.28
CA PRO A 70 -19.66 -3.61 -27.70
C PRO A 70 -20.13 -3.47 -29.15
N LEU A 71 -19.21 -3.65 -30.10
CA LEU A 71 -19.54 -3.91 -31.51
C LEU A 71 -19.91 -5.38 -31.69
#